data_AF-A0A4Q1A663-F1
#
_entry.id   AF-A0A4Q1A663-F1
#
_cell.length_a   1.000
_cell.length_b   1.000
_cell.length_c   1.000
_cell.angle_alpha   90.00
_cell.angle_beta   90.00
_cell.angle_gamma   90.00
#
_symmetry.space_group_name_H-M   'P 1'
#
loop_
_entity.id
_entity.type
_entity.pdbx_description
1 polymer ?
#
loop_
_entity_poly.entity_id
_entity_poly.type
_entity_poly.pdbx_seq_one_letter_code
_entity_poly.pdbx_strand_id
1 'polypeptide(L)'
;MKQYLDLLQHILDNGIKKEDRTGTGTTSVFGYQMRFDLSEGFPLVTTKKTHLKAIISELLWFIEGSTDERRLAEIHFGDKASNLIGKKTVWTANADAQGKDLGYTNTDTIKELGPVYGSQWRSWEGANGKKVDQLADVINQIKTNPDSRRIILNAWNVAEIENMALPPCHTFFQFYVAEGKLSCQLYQRSADVFLGVPFNIASYALLTMMIAQVCDLKVGDFVHTFGDAHIYSNHMEQVNLQLSRTPHKKPTMKINPDIKDINDFKMEDFELVDYVCDEPIKAQMAV
;
A
#
# COMPACT_ATOMS: atom_id res chain seq x y z
N MET A 1 4.84 -5.69 -15.24
CA MET A 1 4.64 -6.86 -14.36
C MET A 1 5.78 -7.84 -14.41
N LYS A 2 6.56 -7.92 -15.49
CA LYS A 2 7.81 -8.70 -15.55
C LYS A 2 8.71 -8.44 -14.34
N GLN A 3 8.90 -7.17 -13.94
CA GLN A 3 9.70 -6.77 -12.79
C GLN A 3 9.32 -7.49 -11.47
N TYR A 4 8.02 -7.73 -11.27
CA TYR A 4 7.50 -8.43 -10.10
C TYR A 4 7.73 -9.95 -10.17
N LEU A 5 7.56 -10.54 -11.35
CA LEU A 5 7.85 -11.97 -11.54
C LEU A 5 9.35 -12.25 -11.45
N ASP A 6 10.18 -11.35 -11.96
CA ASP A 6 11.63 -11.41 -11.83
C ASP A 6 12.04 -11.39 -10.34
N LEU A 7 11.36 -10.60 -9.48
CA LEU A 7 11.58 -10.62 -8.04
C LEU A 7 11.19 -11.97 -7.41
N LEU A 8 10.03 -12.53 -7.76
CA LEU A 8 9.62 -13.86 -7.28
C LEU A 8 10.67 -14.92 -7.64
N GLN A 9 11.08 -14.96 -8.91
CA GLN A 9 12.09 -15.90 -9.39
C GLN A 9 13.44 -15.66 -8.69
N HIS A 10 13.84 -14.41 -8.53
CA HIS A 10 15.09 -14.07 -7.85
C HIS A 10 15.14 -14.58 -6.41
N ILE A 11 14.03 -14.52 -5.68
CA ILE A 11 13.93 -15.09 -4.31
C ILE A 11 14.00 -16.62 -4.35
N LEU A 12 13.36 -17.29 -5.31
CA LEU A 12 13.47 -18.74 -5.44
C LEU A 12 14.90 -19.20 -5.72
N ASP A 13 15.62 -18.46 -6.55
CA ASP A 13 16.97 -18.83 -7.00
C ASP A 13 18.05 -18.47 -5.97
N ASN A 14 17.89 -17.34 -5.26
CA ASN A 14 18.96 -16.74 -4.44
C ASN A 14 18.57 -16.53 -2.97
N GLY A 15 17.32 -16.81 -2.59
CA GLY A 15 16.82 -16.54 -1.26
C GLY A 15 17.36 -17.52 -0.21
N ILE A 16 17.51 -17.00 1.01
CA ILE A 16 17.93 -17.77 2.17
C ILE A 16 16.70 -18.18 2.95
N LYS A 17 16.60 -19.47 3.31
CA LYS A 17 15.56 -19.97 4.20
C LYS A 17 15.78 -19.46 5.62
N LYS A 18 14.74 -18.90 6.23
CA LYS A 18 14.74 -18.37 7.59
C LYS A 18 13.48 -18.81 8.32
N GLU A 19 13.58 -19.00 9.62
CA GLU A 19 12.40 -18.98 10.49
C GLU A 19 11.90 -17.54 10.63
N ASP A 20 10.61 -17.37 10.91
CA ASP A 20 9.98 -16.06 11.09
C ASP A 20 9.03 -16.07 12.29
N ARG A 21 8.57 -14.88 12.73
CA ARG A 21 7.73 -14.73 13.92
C ARG A 21 6.39 -15.48 13.87
N THR A 22 5.89 -15.80 12.66
CA THR A 22 4.62 -16.54 12.47
C THR A 22 4.80 -18.05 12.62
N GLY A 23 6.05 -18.55 12.64
CA GLY A 23 6.35 -19.98 12.65
C GLY A 23 6.16 -20.68 11.29
N THR A 24 5.83 -19.96 10.22
CA THR A 24 5.63 -20.52 8.87
C THR A 24 6.96 -20.80 8.17
N GLY A 25 7.98 -19.98 8.44
CA GLY A 25 9.24 -19.93 7.71
C GLY A 25 9.12 -19.17 6.39
N THR A 26 10.22 -18.55 5.98
CA THR A 26 10.32 -17.75 4.75
C THR A 26 11.55 -18.13 3.94
N THR A 27 11.52 -17.84 2.64
CA THR A 27 12.71 -17.74 1.78
C THR A 27 12.85 -16.28 1.39
N SER A 28 13.99 -15.63 1.71
CA SER A 28 14.12 -14.18 1.55
C SER A 28 15.45 -13.71 1.01
N VAL A 29 15.42 -12.51 0.40
CA VAL A 29 16.59 -11.72 0.02
C VAL A 29 16.54 -10.38 0.75
N PHE A 30 17.70 -9.76 0.96
CA PHE A 30 17.80 -8.45 1.59
C PHE A 30 18.26 -7.41 0.57
N GLY A 31 17.36 -6.49 0.22
CA GLY A 31 17.60 -5.51 -0.84
C GLY A 31 17.15 -6.00 -2.21
N TYR A 32 16.16 -5.32 -2.79
CA TYR A 32 15.78 -5.44 -4.20
C TYR A 32 15.06 -4.15 -4.61
N GLN A 33 15.08 -3.79 -5.89
CA GLN A 33 14.36 -2.62 -6.39
C GLN A 33 13.64 -2.94 -7.70
N MET A 34 12.35 -2.56 -7.77
CA MET A 34 11.55 -2.59 -8.99
C MET A 34 11.26 -1.16 -9.47
N ARG A 35 11.07 -0.99 -10.77
CA ARG A 35 10.64 0.27 -11.39
C ARG A 35 9.50 0.03 -12.38
N PHE A 36 8.49 0.88 -12.30
CA PHE A 36 7.30 0.87 -13.14
C PHE A 36 7.08 2.25 -13.76
N ASP A 37 7.20 2.36 -15.08
CA ASP A 37 6.76 3.54 -15.81
C ASP A 37 5.22 3.57 -15.81
N LEU A 38 4.64 4.58 -15.17
CA LEU A 38 3.19 4.74 -15.03
C LEU A 38 2.55 5.32 -16.30
N SER A 39 3.33 5.89 -17.22
CA SER A 39 2.84 6.36 -18.51
C SER A 39 2.51 5.22 -19.47
N GLU A 40 3.05 4.02 -19.23
CA GLU A 40 2.76 2.81 -20.00
C GLU A 40 1.53 2.01 -19.52
N GLY A 41 0.82 2.50 -18.50
CA GLY A 41 -0.35 1.85 -17.91
C GLY A 41 -0.19 1.52 -16.43
N PHE A 42 -1.29 1.12 -15.81
CA PHE A 42 -1.37 0.90 -14.36
C PHE A 42 -0.72 -0.44 -13.97
N PRO A 43 0.24 -0.47 -13.01
CA PRO A 43 1.01 -1.66 -12.68
C PRO A 43 0.25 -2.64 -11.76
N LEU A 44 -0.93 -3.08 -12.17
CA LEU A 44 -1.68 -4.15 -11.51
C LEU A 44 -1.23 -5.51 -12.04
N VAL A 45 -0.96 -6.46 -11.13
CA VAL A 45 -0.60 -7.83 -11.52
C VAL A 45 -1.69 -8.45 -12.39
N THR A 46 -1.29 -9.06 -13.50
CA THR A 46 -2.19 -9.74 -14.45
C THR A 46 -2.08 -11.26 -14.38
N THR A 47 -0.99 -11.83 -13.84
CA THR A 47 -0.83 -13.29 -13.67
C THR A 47 -1.63 -13.88 -12.50
N LYS A 48 -2.36 -13.03 -11.77
CA LYS A 48 -3.42 -13.42 -10.84
C LYS A 48 -4.34 -12.24 -10.61
N LYS A 49 -5.62 -12.50 -10.37
CA LYS A 49 -6.60 -11.49 -9.98
C LYS A 49 -6.27 -10.87 -8.62
N THR A 50 -6.35 -9.54 -8.54
CA THR A 50 -6.16 -8.76 -7.31
C THR A 50 -7.47 -8.11 -6.83
N HIS A 51 -7.52 -7.75 -5.55
CA HIS A 51 -8.70 -7.13 -4.93
C HIS A 51 -8.65 -5.61 -5.02
N LEU A 52 -8.84 -5.04 -6.23
CA LEU A 52 -8.73 -3.59 -6.47
C LEU A 52 -9.57 -2.75 -5.49
N LYS A 53 -10.80 -3.16 -5.19
CA LYS A 53 -11.67 -2.44 -4.26
C LYS A 53 -11.04 -2.28 -2.88
N ALA A 54 -10.34 -3.30 -2.39
CA ALA A 54 -9.64 -3.24 -1.10
C ALA A 54 -8.44 -2.29 -1.16
N ILE A 55 -7.70 -2.31 -2.29
CA ILE A 55 -6.54 -1.42 -2.53
C ILE A 55 -6.95 0.05 -2.48
N ILE A 56 -8.00 0.39 -3.21
CA ILE A 56 -8.50 1.78 -3.26
C ILE A 56 -9.06 2.20 -1.90
N SER A 57 -9.89 1.36 -1.26
CA SER A 57 -10.49 1.71 0.02
C SER A 57 -9.45 1.91 1.14
N GLU A 58 -8.40 1.08 1.17
CA GLU A 58 -7.31 1.23 2.14
C GLU A 58 -6.52 2.52 1.88
N LEU A 59 -6.22 2.83 0.62
CA LEU A 59 -5.50 4.06 0.28
C LEU A 59 -6.30 5.31 0.68
N LEU A 60 -7.60 5.34 0.39
CA LEU A 60 -8.48 6.44 0.80
C LEU A 60 -8.53 6.57 2.33
N TRP A 61 -8.57 5.44 3.04
CA TRP A 61 -8.54 5.41 4.51
C TRP A 61 -7.21 5.97 5.07
N PHE A 62 -6.07 5.64 4.46
CA PHE A 62 -4.77 6.25 4.81
C PHE A 62 -4.75 7.75 4.55
N ILE A 63 -5.27 8.20 3.41
CA ILE A 63 -5.35 9.62 3.06
C ILE A 63 -6.24 10.37 4.06
N GLU A 64 -7.39 9.81 4.46
CA GLU A 64 -8.28 10.41 5.46
C GLU A 64 -7.61 10.53 6.85
N GLY A 65 -6.59 9.72 7.13
CA GLY A 65 -5.85 9.75 8.38
C GLY A 65 -6.50 8.95 9.51
N SER A 66 -7.51 8.15 9.21
CA SER A 66 -8.25 7.37 10.20
C SER A 66 -7.41 6.20 10.73
N THR A 67 -7.67 5.82 11.98
CA THR A 67 -7.08 4.67 12.68
C THR A 67 -8.13 3.62 13.06
N ASP A 68 -9.39 3.83 12.64
CA ASP A 68 -10.51 2.93 12.90
C ASP A 68 -10.77 2.05 11.67
N GLU A 69 -10.63 0.74 11.82
CA GLU A 69 -10.93 -0.24 10.77
C GLU A 69 -12.40 -0.18 10.33
N ARG A 70 -13.32 0.25 11.21
CA ARG A 70 -14.72 0.39 10.81
C ARG A 70 -14.91 1.49 9.80
N ARG A 71 -14.13 2.56 9.88
CA ARG A 71 -14.12 3.61 8.85
C ARG A 71 -13.65 3.07 7.50
N LEU A 72 -12.61 2.22 7.50
CA LEU A 72 -12.20 1.50 6.29
C LEU A 72 -13.34 0.62 5.75
N ALA A 73 -14.08 -0.08 6.61
CA ALA A 73 -15.23 -0.88 6.20
C ALA A 73 -16.32 -0.01 5.55
N GLU A 74 -16.58 1.20 6.07
CA GLU A 74 -17.54 2.12 5.46
C GLU A 74 -17.14 2.51 4.04
N ILE A 75 -15.87 2.89 3.83
CA ILE A 75 -15.32 3.21 2.50
C ILE A 75 -15.42 1.97 1.60
N HIS A 76 -15.03 0.81 2.10
CA HIS A 76 -14.98 -0.43 1.32
C HIS A 76 -16.36 -0.95 0.93
N PHE A 77 -17.36 -0.89 1.81
CA PHE A 77 -18.68 -1.46 1.56
C PHE A 77 -19.72 -0.42 1.11
N GLY A 78 -19.46 0.87 1.33
CA GLY A 78 -20.38 1.95 0.96
C GLY A 78 -21.61 2.05 1.87
N ASP A 79 -21.46 1.68 3.14
CA ASP A 79 -22.54 1.70 4.14
C ASP A 79 -21.98 2.12 5.51
N LYS A 80 -22.84 2.46 6.46
CA LYS A 80 -22.45 2.89 7.81
C LYS A 80 -21.96 1.71 8.65
N ALA A 81 -21.04 1.95 9.58
CA ALA A 81 -20.46 0.93 10.44
C ALA A 81 -21.50 0.03 11.13
N SER A 82 -22.64 0.59 11.55
CA SER A 82 -23.75 -0.13 12.19
C SER A 82 -24.42 -1.20 11.31
N ASN A 83 -24.36 -1.04 9.98
CA ASN A 83 -24.95 -1.98 9.01
C ASN A 83 -23.94 -3.04 8.55
N LEU A 84 -22.68 -2.91 8.98
CA LEU A 84 -21.56 -3.71 8.51
C LEU A 84 -21.03 -4.67 9.58
N ILE A 85 -21.81 -4.95 10.62
CA ILE A 85 -21.44 -5.90 11.68
C ILE A 85 -21.10 -7.26 11.05
N GLY A 86 -19.95 -7.82 11.43
CA GLY A 86 -19.42 -9.08 10.88
C GLY A 86 -18.74 -8.98 9.52
N LYS A 87 -18.78 -7.82 8.82
CA LYS A 87 -18.02 -7.59 7.60
C LYS A 87 -16.55 -7.34 7.94
N LYS A 88 -15.67 -8.01 7.19
CA LYS A 88 -14.22 -7.96 7.38
C LYS A 88 -13.54 -7.21 6.24
N THR A 89 -12.49 -6.47 6.58
CA THR A 89 -11.53 -5.84 5.67
C THR A 89 -10.16 -6.50 5.85
N VAL A 90 -9.14 -5.96 5.17
CA VAL A 90 -7.76 -6.43 5.31
C VAL A 90 -7.16 -6.17 6.69
N TRP A 91 -7.74 -5.25 7.47
CA TRP A 91 -7.25 -4.85 8.80
C TRP A 91 -8.00 -5.46 9.98
N THR A 92 -9.13 -6.15 9.74
CA THR A 92 -9.98 -6.67 10.83
C THR A 92 -9.21 -7.62 11.75
N ALA A 93 -8.36 -8.48 11.20
CA ALA A 93 -7.57 -9.44 11.98
C ALA A 93 -6.60 -8.74 12.93
N ASN A 94 -5.94 -7.66 12.48
CA ASN A 94 -5.01 -6.91 13.31
C ASN A 94 -5.72 -6.12 14.40
N ALA A 95 -6.87 -5.51 14.10
CA ALA A 95 -7.68 -4.81 15.09
C ALA A 95 -8.20 -5.78 16.17
N ASP A 96 -8.72 -6.93 15.76
CA ASP A 96 -9.27 -7.93 16.67
C ASP A 96 -8.23 -8.72 17.47
N ALA A 97 -6.95 -8.63 17.12
CA ALA A 97 -5.83 -9.25 17.83
C ALA A 97 -4.92 -8.17 18.45
N GLN A 98 -3.92 -7.68 17.73
CA GLN A 98 -2.93 -6.73 18.26
C GLN A 98 -3.57 -5.44 18.78
N GLY A 99 -4.60 -4.91 18.10
CA GLY A 99 -5.33 -3.73 18.57
C GLY A 99 -5.94 -3.95 19.96
N LYS A 100 -6.57 -5.11 20.19
CA LYS A 100 -7.09 -5.49 21.52
C LYS A 100 -5.99 -5.71 22.54
N ASP A 101 -4.90 -6.36 22.16
CA ASP A 101 -3.77 -6.63 23.05
C ASP A 101 -3.12 -5.33 23.55
N LEU A 102 -3.12 -4.29 22.72
CA LEU A 102 -2.67 -2.93 23.06
C LEU A 102 -3.70 -2.13 23.87
N GLY A 103 -4.88 -2.69 24.13
CA GLY A 103 -5.94 -2.06 24.95
C GLY A 103 -6.85 -1.09 24.20
N TYR A 104 -6.83 -1.08 22.86
CA TYR A 104 -7.67 -0.20 22.06
C TYR A 104 -9.14 -0.64 22.00
N THR A 105 -10.03 0.32 21.76
CA THR A 105 -11.47 0.06 21.66
C THR A 105 -11.75 -0.80 20.43
N ASN A 106 -12.30 -2.00 20.66
CA ASN A 106 -12.62 -2.96 19.61
C ASN A 106 -13.99 -3.60 19.86
N THR A 107 -15.02 -2.94 19.36
CA THR A 107 -16.43 -3.38 19.33
C THR A 107 -16.85 -3.75 17.90
N ASP A 108 -18.14 -3.99 17.69
CA ASP A 108 -18.69 -4.24 16.35
C ASP A 108 -18.68 -2.99 15.45
N THR A 109 -18.70 -1.80 16.06
CA THR A 109 -18.83 -0.51 15.35
C THR A 109 -17.65 0.43 15.52
N ILE A 110 -16.64 0.05 16.31
CA ILE A 110 -15.36 0.76 16.44
C ILE A 110 -14.24 -0.29 16.54
N LYS A 111 -13.17 -0.17 15.77
CA LYS A 111 -12.03 -1.10 15.78
C LYS A 111 -10.72 -0.34 15.59
N GLU A 112 -10.18 0.17 16.69
CA GLU A 112 -8.98 1.01 16.70
C GLU A 112 -7.69 0.19 16.54
N LEU A 113 -6.77 0.72 15.72
CA LEU A 113 -5.47 0.11 15.39
C LEU A 113 -4.26 0.86 16.01
N GLY A 114 -4.51 1.95 16.74
CA GLY A 114 -3.46 2.86 17.19
C GLY A 114 -2.92 3.74 16.04
N PRO A 115 -1.79 4.45 16.25
CA PRO A 115 -1.30 5.47 15.34
C PRO A 115 -0.55 4.85 14.14
N VAL A 116 -1.24 4.02 13.35
CA VAL A 116 -0.73 3.40 12.12
C VAL A 116 -0.62 4.41 10.97
N TYR A 117 -0.49 3.95 9.72
CA TYR A 117 -0.16 4.76 8.53
C TYR A 117 -0.88 6.11 8.44
N GLY A 118 -2.22 6.13 8.35
CA GLY A 118 -2.98 7.36 8.12
C GLY A 118 -2.74 8.43 9.20
N SER A 119 -2.69 8.01 10.47
CA SER A 119 -2.35 8.89 11.58
C SER A 119 -0.97 9.53 11.40
N GLN A 120 0.03 8.74 11.01
CA GLN A 120 1.37 9.28 10.73
C GLN A 120 1.37 10.22 9.51
N TRP A 121 0.54 9.96 8.50
CA TRP A 121 0.48 10.80 7.30
C TRP A 121 -0.15 12.18 7.57
N ARG A 122 -1.20 12.22 8.39
CA ARG A 122 -2.04 13.42 8.60
C ARG A 122 -1.84 14.10 9.94
N SER A 123 -1.27 13.41 10.92
CA SER A 123 -1.21 13.85 12.32
C SER A 123 0.00 13.29 13.05
N TRP A 124 1.18 13.30 12.39
CA TRP A 124 2.44 12.90 13.02
C TRP A 124 2.70 13.73 14.28
N GLU A 125 2.82 13.09 15.44
CA GLU A 125 3.11 13.75 16.70
C GLU A 125 4.63 13.85 16.93
N GLY A 126 5.14 15.08 16.99
CA GLY A 126 6.54 15.35 17.36
C GLY A 126 6.75 15.30 18.87
N ALA A 127 8.01 15.17 19.30
CA ALA A 127 8.38 15.11 20.72
C ALA A 127 7.95 16.34 21.56
N ASN A 128 7.60 17.44 20.91
CA ASN A 128 7.06 18.66 21.53
C ASN A 128 5.52 18.72 21.53
N GLY A 129 4.83 17.63 21.16
CA GLY A 129 3.38 17.57 21.00
C GLY A 129 2.85 18.27 19.74
N LYS A 130 3.72 18.82 18.89
CA LYS A 130 3.29 19.44 17.63
C LYS A 130 2.89 18.35 16.64
N LYS A 131 1.69 18.49 16.07
CA LYS A 131 1.22 17.65 14.97
C LYS A 131 1.69 18.18 13.62
N VAL A 132 2.03 17.26 12.72
CA VAL A 132 2.46 17.56 11.34
C VAL A 132 1.59 16.78 10.36
N ASP A 133 0.95 17.48 9.43
CA ASP A 133 0.24 16.88 8.29
C ASP A 133 1.23 16.73 7.13
N GLN A 134 1.94 15.60 7.10
CA GLN A 134 2.97 15.33 6.11
C GLN A 134 2.41 15.26 4.69
N LEU A 135 1.18 14.74 4.50
CA LEU A 135 0.57 14.66 3.18
C LEU A 135 0.27 16.05 2.62
N ALA A 136 -0.32 16.93 3.43
CA ALA A 136 -0.57 18.31 3.04
C ALA A 136 0.74 19.05 2.73
N ASP A 137 1.77 18.88 3.57
CA ASP A 137 3.09 19.48 3.38
C ASP A 137 3.78 18.99 2.10
N VAL A 138 3.68 17.69 1.79
CA VAL A 138 4.22 17.10 0.56
C VAL A 138 3.53 17.69 -0.67
N ILE A 139 2.19 17.73 -0.70
CA ILE A 139 1.43 18.29 -1.82
C ILE A 139 1.77 19.77 -2.01
N ASN A 140 1.86 20.53 -0.91
CA ASN A 140 2.26 21.94 -0.97
C ASN A 140 3.68 22.10 -1.50
N GLN A 141 4.64 21.28 -1.07
CA GLN A 141 6.02 21.31 -1.59
C GLN A 141 6.07 20.97 -3.09
N ILE A 142 5.32 19.98 -3.56
CA ILE A 142 5.25 19.64 -4.99
C ILE A 142 4.75 20.86 -5.80
N LYS A 143 3.74 21.58 -5.29
CA LYS A 143 3.17 22.75 -5.97
C LYS A 143 4.09 23.98 -5.94
N THR A 144 4.80 24.21 -4.85
CA THR A 144 5.49 25.49 -4.58
C THR A 144 7.02 25.43 -4.64
N ASN A 145 7.60 24.23 -4.50
CA ASN A 145 9.04 23.99 -4.52
C ASN A 145 9.37 22.60 -5.11
N PRO A 146 8.98 22.33 -6.38
CA PRO A 146 9.06 20.99 -6.99
C PRO A 146 10.49 20.43 -7.08
N ASP A 147 11.51 21.28 -7.14
CA ASP A 147 12.93 20.87 -7.17
C ASP A 147 13.47 20.46 -5.79
N SER A 148 12.64 20.55 -4.74
CA SER A 148 13.00 20.12 -3.39
C SER A 148 13.41 18.66 -3.39
N ARG A 149 14.57 18.38 -2.80
CA ARG A 149 15.07 17.02 -2.55
C ARG A 149 14.58 16.45 -1.22
N ARG A 150 13.56 17.09 -0.61
CA ARG A 150 13.05 16.80 0.74
C ARG A 150 11.56 16.49 0.74
N ILE A 151 10.97 16.21 -0.43
CA ILE A 151 9.55 15.84 -0.54
C ILE A 151 9.39 14.38 -0.12
N ILE A 152 9.29 14.16 1.19
CA ILE A 152 9.27 12.84 1.82
C ILE A 152 8.06 12.75 2.74
N LEU A 153 7.43 11.58 2.77
CA LEU A 153 6.46 11.20 3.79
C LEU A 153 6.97 9.97 4.53
N ASN A 154 6.87 9.98 5.86
CA ASN A 154 7.36 8.91 6.73
C ASN A 154 6.23 8.34 7.61
N ALA A 155 6.13 7.01 7.69
CA ALA A 155 5.20 6.32 8.59
C ALA A 155 5.91 5.72 9.82
N TRP A 156 7.24 5.63 9.82
CA TRP A 156 8.01 5.01 10.89
C TRP A 156 8.34 5.98 12.02
N ASN A 157 7.37 6.19 12.90
CA ASN A 157 7.57 6.96 14.12
C ASN A 157 8.11 6.06 15.24
N VAL A 158 9.42 6.15 15.51
CA VAL A 158 10.12 5.32 16.50
C VAL A 158 9.48 5.38 17.89
N ALA A 159 8.93 6.54 18.27
CA ALA A 159 8.30 6.72 19.59
C ALA A 159 6.93 6.02 19.70
N GLU A 160 6.30 5.69 18.58
CA GLU A 160 4.92 5.19 18.53
C GLU A 160 4.82 3.72 18.08
N ILE A 161 5.94 3.06 17.73
CA ILE A 161 5.93 1.69 17.17
C ILE A 161 5.17 0.71 18.08
N GLU A 162 5.44 0.77 19.38
CA GLU A 162 4.83 -0.14 20.37
C GLU A 162 3.33 0.14 20.58
N ASN A 163 2.82 1.27 20.09
CA ASN A 163 1.41 1.62 20.13
C ASN A 163 0.67 1.23 18.83
N MET A 164 1.36 0.69 17.81
CA MET A 164 0.75 0.35 16.52
C MET A 164 0.35 -1.13 16.49
N ALA A 165 -0.92 -1.41 16.18
CA ALA A 165 -1.39 -2.79 15.99
C ALA A 165 -0.61 -3.56 14.91
N LEU A 166 -0.06 -2.84 13.93
CA LEU A 166 0.95 -3.37 13.01
C LEU A 166 1.96 -2.28 12.65
N PRO A 167 3.25 -2.44 13.01
CA PRO A 167 4.28 -1.49 12.62
C PRO A 167 4.38 -1.34 11.08
N PRO A 168 4.52 -0.11 10.54
CA PRO A 168 4.48 0.15 9.11
C PRO A 168 5.46 -0.69 8.29
N CYS A 169 4.94 -1.46 7.33
CA CYS A 169 5.73 -2.17 6.33
C CYS A 169 6.30 -1.20 5.29
N HIS A 170 5.46 -0.32 4.77
CA HIS A 170 5.85 0.81 3.90
C HIS A 170 6.32 1.95 4.80
N THR A 171 7.64 2.06 4.95
CA THR A 171 8.26 2.86 6.00
C THR A 171 8.28 4.34 5.65
N PHE A 172 8.74 4.68 4.46
CA PHE A 172 8.75 6.05 3.95
C PHE A 172 8.77 6.05 2.42
N PHE A 173 8.37 7.16 1.82
CA PHE A 173 8.44 7.36 0.38
C PHE A 173 8.80 8.80 0.03
N GLN A 174 9.49 8.95 -1.09
CA GLN A 174 9.97 10.22 -1.61
C GLN A 174 9.35 10.50 -2.96
N PHE A 175 8.95 11.75 -3.18
CA PHE A 175 8.52 12.24 -4.48
C PHE A 175 9.64 12.99 -5.20
N TYR A 176 9.58 12.95 -6.52
CA TYR A 176 10.51 13.63 -7.41
C TYR A 176 9.74 14.24 -8.57
N VAL A 177 9.92 15.54 -8.80
CA VAL A 177 9.34 16.25 -9.94
C VAL A 177 10.43 16.56 -10.94
N ALA A 178 10.23 16.15 -12.19
CA ALA A 178 11.11 16.52 -13.30
C ALA A 178 10.32 16.53 -14.60
N GLU A 179 10.62 17.48 -15.49
CA GLU A 179 9.97 17.60 -16.81
C GLU A 179 8.43 17.59 -16.76
N GLY A 180 7.86 18.21 -15.71
CA GLY A 180 6.41 18.23 -15.48
C GLY A 180 5.80 16.86 -15.12
N LYS A 181 6.62 15.90 -14.68
CA LYS A 181 6.20 14.56 -14.24
C LYS A 181 6.51 14.34 -12.77
N LEU A 182 5.58 13.71 -12.05
CA LEU A 182 5.74 13.25 -10.67
C LEU A 182 6.09 11.77 -10.63
N SER A 183 7.21 11.45 -9.99
CA SER A 183 7.63 10.08 -9.66
C SER A 183 7.60 9.85 -8.15
N CYS A 184 7.48 8.59 -7.73
CA CYS A 184 7.48 8.19 -6.33
C CYS A 184 8.44 7.01 -6.11
N GLN A 185 9.29 7.10 -5.08
CA GLN A 185 10.12 5.99 -4.62
C GLN A 185 9.72 5.58 -3.20
N LEU A 186 9.28 4.34 -3.05
CA LEU A 186 8.90 3.74 -1.78
C LEU A 186 10.03 2.85 -1.24
N TYR A 187 10.27 2.92 0.08
CA TYR A 187 11.01 1.92 0.83
C TYR A 187 10.07 1.09 1.71
N GLN A 188 10.06 -0.23 1.50
CA GLN A 188 9.30 -1.20 2.27
C GLN A 188 10.24 -2.12 3.06
N ARG A 189 10.26 -2.02 4.39
CA ARG A 189 11.21 -2.78 5.25
C ARG A 189 11.00 -4.30 5.22
N SER A 190 9.76 -4.74 4.98
CA SER A 190 9.31 -6.12 5.07
C SER A 190 8.23 -6.36 4.02
N ALA A 191 8.47 -7.28 3.11
CA ALA A 191 7.65 -7.48 1.93
C ALA A 191 7.31 -8.95 1.72
N ASP A 192 6.08 -9.33 2.08
CA ASP A 192 5.45 -10.54 1.56
C ASP A 192 5.23 -10.35 0.06
N VAL A 193 6.11 -10.96 -0.73
CA VAL A 193 6.13 -10.77 -2.18
C VAL A 193 4.94 -11.45 -2.83
N PHE A 194 4.39 -12.51 -2.25
CA PHE A 194 3.26 -13.18 -2.86
C PHE A 194 1.94 -12.42 -2.60
N LEU A 195 1.59 -12.10 -1.36
CA LEU A 195 0.31 -11.45 -1.05
C LEU A 195 0.40 -9.92 -1.01
N GLY A 196 1.37 -9.39 -0.26
CA GLY A 196 1.45 -7.96 0.05
C GLY A 196 1.92 -7.11 -1.13
N VAL A 197 3.02 -7.47 -1.76
CA VAL A 197 3.67 -6.64 -2.80
C VAL A 197 2.74 -6.29 -3.98
N PRO A 198 1.92 -7.21 -4.54
CA PRO A 198 0.92 -6.85 -5.55
C PRO A 198 -0.02 -5.71 -5.13
N PHE A 199 -0.47 -5.74 -3.88
CA PHE A 199 -1.33 -4.72 -3.29
C PHE A 199 -0.58 -3.39 -3.17
N ASN A 200 0.67 -3.45 -2.71
CA ASN A 200 1.50 -2.29 -2.45
C ASN A 200 1.94 -1.57 -3.74
N ILE A 201 2.24 -2.32 -4.81
CA ILE A 201 2.55 -1.75 -6.11
C ILE A 201 1.38 -0.90 -6.61
N ALA A 202 0.17 -1.48 -6.60
CA ALA A 202 -1.02 -0.80 -7.09
C ALA A 202 -1.41 0.40 -6.20
N SER A 203 -1.31 0.27 -4.88
CA SER A 203 -1.62 1.33 -3.93
C SER A 203 -0.73 2.57 -4.14
N TYR A 204 0.59 2.40 -4.16
CA TYR A 204 1.51 3.54 -4.30
C TYR A 204 1.61 4.08 -5.74
N ALA A 205 1.37 3.24 -6.75
CA ALA A 205 1.16 3.73 -8.11
C ALA A 205 -0.08 4.65 -8.16
N LEU A 206 -1.20 4.23 -7.56
CA LEU A 206 -2.42 5.03 -7.54
C LEU A 206 -2.23 6.32 -6.74
N LEU A 207 -1.59 6.28 -5.57
CA LEU A 207 -1.25 7.48 -4.80
C LEU A 207 -0.44 8.48 -5.63
N THR A 208 0.53 7.98 -6.39
CA THR A 208 1.36 8.82 -7.28
C THR A 208 0.50 9.47 -8.36
N MET A 209 -0.43 8.73 -8.96
CA MET A 209 -1.38 9.26 -9.95
C MET A 209 -2.31 10.32 -9.35
N MET A 210 -2.86 10.07 -8.15
CA MET A 210 -3.74 11.02 -7.45
C MET A 210 -3.01 12.33 -7.12
N ILE A 211 -1.79 12.25 -6.56
CA ILE A 211 -0.99 13.43 -6.23
C ILE A 211 -0.57 14.18 -7.49
N ALA A 212 -0.19 13.46 -8.56
CA ALA A 212 0.13 14.09 -9.84
C ALA A 212 -1.08 14.91 -10.36
N GLN A 213 -2.29 14.35 -10.31
CA GLN A 213 -3.51 15.04 -10.76
C GLN A 213 -3.79 16.32 -9.97
N VAL A 214 -3.78 16.26 -8.63
CA VAL A 214 -4.11 17.43 -7.79
C VAL A 214 -3.01 18.49 -7.78
N CYS A 215 -1.84 18.16 -8.32
CA CYS A 215 -0.70 19.06 -8.54
C CYS A 215 -0.53 19.49 -10.01
N ASP A 216 -1.44 19.12 -10.91
CA ASP A 216 -1.38 19.43 -12.36
C ASP A 216 -0.08 18.92 -13.04
N LEU A 217 0.35 17.72 -12.67
CA LEU A 217 1.53 17.04 -13.20
C LEU A 217 1.13 15.79 -13.97
N LYS A 218 1.99 15.40 -14.92
CA LYS A 218 1.95 14.07 -15.54
C LYS A 218 2.53 13.04 -14.57
N VAL A 219 2.27 11.76 -14.83
CA VAL A 219 2.89 10.66 -14.08
C VAL A 219 4.27 10.33 -14.65
N GLY A 220 5.21 10.04 -13.77
CA GLY A 220 6.52 9.48 -14.08
C GLY A 220 6.61 8.03 -13.60
N ASP A 221 7.66 7.71 -12.83
CA ASP A 221 7.93 6.36 -12.38
C ASP A 221 7.41 6.10 -10.97
N PHE A 222 6.94 4.89 -10.74
CA PHE A 222 6.89 4.30 -9.40
C PHE A 222 8.07 3.35 -9.19
N VAL A 223 8.89 3.62 -8.18
CA VAL A 223 10.06 2.82 -7.79
C VAL A 223 9.79 2.18 -6.44
N HIS A 224 9.91 0.86 -6.34
CA HIS A 224 9.64 0.11 -5.13
C HIS A 224 10.93 -0.57 -4.64
N THR A 225 11.44 -0.12 -3.48
CA THR A 225 12.68 -0.60 -2.86
C THR A 225 12.35 -1.42 -1.61
N PHE A 226 13.03 -2.54 -1.42
CA PHE A 226 12.77 -3.47 -0.32
C PHE A 226 13.93 -3.60 0.65
N GLY A 227 13.61 -3.82 1.92
CA GLY A 227 14.48 -4.42 2.92
C GLY A 227 14.43 -5.96 2.79
N ASP A 228 13.76 -6.63 3.74
CA ASP A 228 13.52 -8.08 3.67
C ASP A 228 12.36 -8.37 2.69
N ALA A 229 12.69 -8.90 1.51
CA ALA A 229 11.73 -9.36 0.51
C ALA A 229 11.65 -10.89 0.56
N HIS A 230 10.48 -11.42 0.88
CA HIS A 230 10.31 -12.84 1.18
C HIS A 230 9.08 -13.48 0.54
N ILE A 231 9.17 -14.80 0.40
CA ILE A 231 8.07 -15.71 0.10
C ILE A 231 7.87 -16.59 1.34
N TYR A 232 6.65 -16.66 1.85
CA TYR A 232 6.32 -17.62 2.91
C TYR A 232 6.39 -19.05 2.38
N SER A 233 6.86 -19.98 3.21
CA SER A 233 7.08 -21.37 2.80
C SER A 233 5.79 -22.08 2.37
N ASN A 234 4.63 -21.66 2.90
CA ASN A 234 3.32 -22.16 2.51
C ASN A 234 2.77 -21.55 1.21
N HIS A 235 3.51 -20.67 0.53
CA HIS A 235 3.13 -20.05 -0.74
C HIS A 235 3.94 -20.57 -1.94
N MET A 236 4.86 -21.52 -1.74
CA MET A 236 5.80 -21.95 -2.80
C MET A 236 5.10 -22.53 -4.02
N GLU A 237 4.07 -23.35 -3.84
CA GLU A 237 3.30 -23.91 -4.96
C GLU A 237 2.55 -22.81 -5.74
N GLN A 238 1.98 -21.85 -5.01
CA GLN A 238 1.26 -20.72 -5.58
C GLN A 238 2.18 -19.79 -6.37
N VAL A 239 3.40 -19.56 -5.87
CA VAL A 239 4.43 -18.79 -6.58
C VAL A 239 4.83 -19.51 -7.87
N ASN A 240 5.13 -20.82 -7.81
CA ASN A 240 5.48 -21.59 -9.00
C ASN A 240 4.35 -21.60 -10.04
N LEU A 241 3.10 -21.73 -9.61
CA LEU A 241 1.93 -21.60 -10.49
C LEU A 241 1.89 -20.20 -11.13
N GLN A 242 2.08 -19.14 -10.34
CA GLN A 242 2.06 -17.77 -10.86
C GLN A 242 3.18 -17.51 -11.87
N LEU A 243 4.38 -18.05 -11.62
CA LEU A 243 5.54 -17.94 -12.51
C LEU A 243 5.38 -18.69 -13.83
N SER A 244 4.54 -19.74 -13.87
CA SER A 244 4.22 -20.45 -15.12
C SER A 244 3.26 -19.68 -16.04
N ARG A 245 2.63 -18.61 -15.56
CA ARG A 245 1.69 -17.80 -16.33
C ARG A 245 2.41 -16.68 -17.08
N THR A 246 1.92 -16.39 -18.29
CA THR A 246 2.43 -15.26 -19.09
C THR A 246 1.67 -13.98 -18.73
N PRO A 247 2.35 -12.86 -18.39
CA PRO A 247 1.68 -11.60 -18.12
C PRO A 247 0.83 -11.09 -19.28
N HIS A 248 -0.40 -10.67 -18.99
CA HIS A 248 -1.24 -9.91 -19.92
C HIS A 248 -0.81 -8.44 -20.00
N LYS A 249 -1.35 -7.71 -20.98
CA LYS A 249 -1.16 -6.26 -21.15
C LYS A 249 -1.56 -5.51 -19.87
N LYS A 250 -0.82 -4.44 -19.54
CA LYS A 250 -1.16 -3.55 -18.42
C LYS A 250 -2.55 -2.93 -18.64
N PRO A 251 -3.42 -2.90 -17.62
CA PRO A 251 -4.67 -2.14 -17.68
C PRO A 251 -4.42 -0.63 -17.64
N THR A 252 -5.48 0.15 -17.86
CA THR A 252 -5.46 1.61 -17.64
C THR A 252 -6.30 1.95 -16.43
N MET A 253 -5.74 2.73 -15.50
CA MET A 253 -6.50 3.34 -14.41
C MET A 253 -6.94 4.73 -14.84
N LYS A 254 -8.25 4.96 -14.92
CA LYS A 254 -8.83 6.30 -15.07
C LYS A 254 -9.20 6.84 -13.70
N ILE A 255 -8.91 8.12 -13.51
CA ILE A 255 -9.23 8.87 -12.30
C ILE A 255 -10.18 10.01 -12.74
N ASN A 256 -11.21 10.29 -11.95
CA ASN A 256 -12.14 11.39 -12.21
C ASN A 256 -11.36 12.72 -12.31
N PRO A 257 -11.33 13.37 -13.48
CA PRO A 257 -10.52 14.57 -13.70
C PRO A 257 -11.05 15.81 -12.97
N ASP A 258 -12.30 15.78 -12.50
CA ASP A 258 -12.92 16.91 -11.81
C ASP A 258 -12.40 17.08 -10.37
N ILE A 259 -11.82 16.03 -9.79
CA ILE A 259 -11.24 16.06 -8.44
C ILE A 259 -9.91 16.80 -8.43
N LYS A 260 -9.83 17.88 -7.65
CA LYS A 260 -8.65 18.78 -7.54
C LYS A 260 -8.01 18.81 -6.15
N ASP A 261 -8.61 18.16 -5.16
CA ASP A 261 -8.07 18.00 -3.82
C ASP A 261 -7.90 16.51 -3.50
N ILE A 262 -6.83 16.14 -2.81
CA ILE A 262 -6.54 14.75 -2.45
C ILE A 262 -7.61 14.16 -1.52
N ASN A 263 -8.27 15.01 -0.73
CA ASN A 263 -9.29 14.61 0.24
C ASN A 263 -10.66 14.37 -0.37
N ASP A 264 -10.87 14.79 -1.62
CA ASP A 264 -12.19 14.74 -2.28
C ASP A 264 -12.43 13.43 -3.04
N PHE A 265 -11.38 12.60 -3.23
CA PHE A 265 -11.49 11.32 -3.93
C PHE A 265 -12.36 10.32 -3.17
N LYS A 266 -13.21 9.61 -3.93
CA LYS A 266 -14.10 8.54 -3.47
C LYS A 266 -13.93 7.28 -4.31
N MET A 267 -14.55 6.19 -3.87
CA MET A 267 -14.47 4.89 -4.55
C MET A 267 -14.94 4.96 -6.01
N GLU A 268 -15.97 5.76 -6.29
CA GLU A 268 -16.55 5.95 -7.62
C GLU A 268 -15.66 6.75 -8.60
N ASP A 269 -14.61 7.42 -8.10
CA ASP A 269 -13.73 8.24 -8.94
C ASP A 269 -12.65 7.42 -9.67
N PHE A 270 -12.66 6.10 -9.53
CA PHE A 270 -11.66 5.20 -10.09
C PHE A 270 -12.29 4.14 -10.99
N GLU A 271 -11.83 4.08 -12.24
CA GLU A 271 -12.26 3.07 -13.22
C GLU A 271 -11.03 2.33 -13.77
N LEU A 272 -11.00 1.00 -13.57
CA LEU A 272 -9.97 0.15 -14.17
C LEU A 272 -10.46 -0.40 -15.51
N VAL A 273 -9.80 -0.01 -16.59
CA VAL A 273 -10.17 -0.33 -17.97
C VAL A 273 -9.20 -1.35 -18.55
N ASP A 274 -9.72 -2.27 -19.37
CA ASP A 274 -8.98 -3.31 -20.08
C ASP A 274 -8.16 -4.26 -19.16
N TYR A 275 -8.64 -4.51 -17.94
CA TYR A 275 -8.00 -5.44 -17.03
C TYR A 275 -8.31 -6.90 -17.37
N VAL A 276 -7.42 -7.50 -18.16
CA VAL A 276 -7.36 -8.94 -18.39
C VAL A 276 -6.38 -9.55 -17.40
N CYS A 277 -6.83 -10.56 -16.65
CA CYS A 277 -5.99 -11.27 -15.70
C CYS A 277 -6.34 -12.76 -15.62
N ASP A 278 -5.40 -13.56 -15.15
CA ASP A 278 -5.62 -14.97 -14.86
C ASP A 278 -6.42 -15.15 -13.57
N GLU A 279 -7.01 -16.34 -13.42
CA GLU A 279 -7.82 -16.71 -12.27
C GLU A 279 -7.09 -16.50 -10.91
N PRO A 280 -7.82 -16.17 -9.83
CA PRO A 280 -7.25 -15.98 -8.51
C PRO A 280 -6.42 -17.18 -8.06
N ILE A 281 -5.28 -16.91 -7.41
CA ILE A 281 -4.49 -17.93 -6.73
C ILE A 281 -4.71 -17.76 -5.23
N LYS A 282 -5.37 -18.74 -4.60
CA LYS A 282 -5.66 -18.70 -3.17
C LYS A 282 -4.41 -19.06 -2.38
N ALA A 283 -4.08 -18.25 -1.39
CA ALA A 283 -3.07 -18.56 -0.38
C ALA A 283 -3.53 -18.05 0.99
N GLN A 284 -3.07 -18.72 2.04
CA GLN A 284 -3.37 -18.34 3.42
C GLN A 284 -2.36 -17.29 3.90
N MET A 285 -2.83 -16.20 4.50
CA MET A 285 -1.92 -15.25 5.17
C MET A 285 -1.24 -15.95 6.36
N ALA A 286 0.05 -15.71 6.53
CA ALA A 286 0.75 -16.03 7.77
C ALA A 286 0.36 -14.98 8.83
N VAL A 287 -0.07 -15.42 10.01
CA VAL A 287 -0.51 -14.55 11.12
C VAL A 287 0.49 -14.65 12.25
#